data_AF-A0A009QDP6-F1
#
_entry.id   AF-A0A009QDP6-F1
#
_cell.length_a   1.000
_cell.length_b   1.000
_cell.length_c   1.000
_cell.angle_alpha   90.00
_cell.angle_beta   90.00
_cell.angle_gamma   90.00
#
_symmetry.space_group_name_H-M   'P 1'
#
loop_
_entity.id
_entity.type
_entity.pdbx_description
1 polymer ?
#
loop_
_entity_poly.entity_id
_entity_poly.type
_entity_poly.pdbx_seq_one_letter_code
_entity_poly.pdbx_strand_id
1 'polypeptide(L)'
;MKALSEYAGKQQAEAADMLQNVEFYIKKIESQWKDLKAMKDALMLLAAPESIGLTSGKDIHIQASESITLGSGKSINTSTDENLILNAKKKVSLFAGQEDLKIYAAKGKFDIQAQDNVLDASARLDVKITSSEGKVEINSPNEIVLRAKESALRIDASGVTIITPQKFTAKAGQHLFTTGASETPTLPIFPNNVCWECLARRAAQRGAFINKGDGR
;
A
#
# COMPACT_ATOMS: atom_id res chain seq x y z
N MET A 1 -8.14 11.94 17.99
CA MET A 1 -7.05 11.22 17.29
C MET A 1 -6.38 10.11 18.13
N LYS A 2 -6.40 10.14 19.47
CA LYS A 2 -5.70 9.16 20.35
C LYS A 2 -6.36 7.81 20.29
N ALA A 3 -7.68 7.83 20.43
CA ALA A 3 -8.54 6.68 20.26
C ALA A 3 -8.36 6.02 18.89
N LEU A 4 -8.14 6.78 17.81
CA LEU A 4 -7.92 6.20 16.48
C LEU A 4 -6.56 5.50 16.39
N SER A 5 -5.49 6.13 16.88
CA SER A 5 -4.14 5.54 16.88
C SER A 5 -4.07 4.28 17.75
N GLU A 6 -4.66 4.33 18.96
CA GLU A 6 -4.79 3.16 19.84
C GLU A 6 -5.66 2.06 19.21
N TYR A 7 -6.73 2.41 18.52
CA TYR A 7 -7.59 1.45 17.82
C TYR A 7 -6.88 0.78 16.65
N ALA A 8 -6.13 1.55 15.84
CA ALA A 8 -5.28 1.02 14.77
C ALA A 8 -4.26 0.02 15.33
N GLY A 9 -3.53 0.39 16.39
CA GLY A 9 -2.57 -0.51 17.04
C GLY A 9 -3.20 -1.81 17.56
N LYS A 10 -4.43 -1.75 18.09
CA LYS A 10 -5.18 -2.95 18.54
C LYS A 10 -5.62 -3.86 17.38
N GLN A 11 -5.79 -3.32 16.18
CA GLN A 11 -6.18 -4.06 14.97
C GLN A 11 -4.98 -4.45 14.10
N GLN A 12 -3.78 -4.51 14.68
CA GLN A 12 -2.51 -4.82 14.00
C GLN A 12 -2.15 -3.82 12.87
N ALA A 13 -2.89 -2.73 12.72
CA ALA A 13 -2.53 -1.62 11.87
C ALA A 13 -1.53 -0.72 12.60
N GLU A 14 -0.75 0.03 11.84
CA GLU A 14 0.24 0.92 12.45
C GLU A 14 -0.44 2.10 13.13
N ALA A 15 -0.13 2.27 14.42
CA ALA A 15 -0.55 3.42 15.20
C ALA A 15 0.16 4.68 14.69
N ALA A 16 -0.61 5.72 14.35
CA ALA A 16 -0.03 7.00 14.00
C ALA A 16 0.32 7.78 15.29
N ASP A 17 1.59 8.11 15.50
CA ASP A 17 2.08 8.89 16.66
C ASP A 17 1.70 10.40 16.61
N MET A 18 0.52 10.73 16.09
CA MET A 18 0.14 12.12 15.82
C MET A 18 -0.05 12.96 17.09
N LEU A 19 -0.57 12.39 18.18
CA LEU A 19 -1.04 13.19 19.31
C LEU A 19 -0.01 13.48 20.39
N GLN A 20 0.93 12.56 20.63
CA GLN A 20 2.02 12.85 21.57
C GLN A 20 2.81 14.06 21.08
N ASN A 21 3.02 14.15 19.77
CA ASN A 21 3.75 15.25 19.16
C ASN A 21 2.98 16.58 19.28
N VAL A 22 1.69 16.63 18.92
CA VAL A 22 0.93 17.91 18.90
C VAL A 22 0.68 18.47 20.31
N GLU A 23 0.26 17.67 21.29
CA GLU A 23 0.05 18.18 22.66
C GLU A 23 1.36 18.60 23.34
N PHE A 24 2.44 17.87 23.07
CA PHE A 24 3.78 18.26 23.51
C PHE A 24 4.20 19.59 22.89
N TYR A 25 4.00 19.78 21.58
CA TYR A 25 4.32 21.04 20.91
C TYR A 25 3.47 22.21 21.41
N ILE A 26 2.16 22.02 21.61
CA ILE A 26 1.28 23.08 22.15
C ILE A 26 1.70 23.45 23.58
N LYS A 27 1.91 22.49 24.48
CA LYS A 27 2.38 22.78 25.85
C LYS A 27 3.77 23.40 25.89
N LYS A 28 4.66 23.00 24.98
CA LYS A 28 5.98 23.61 24.79
C LYS A 28 5.82 25.06 24.33
N ILE A 29 4.94 25.35 23.38
CA ILE A 29 4.63 26.71 22.92
C ILE A 29 4.05 27.53 24.08
N GLU A 30 3.00 27.06 24.75
CA GLU A 30 2.35 27.78 25.86
C GLU A 30 3.28 28.06 27.05
N SER A 31 4.16 27.13 27.41
CA SER A 31 5.14 27.34 28.48
C SER A 31 6.27 28.30 28.09
N GLN A 32 6.68 28.29 26.82
CA GLN A 32 7.73 29.17 26.30
C GLN A 32 7.23 30.56 25.87
N TRP A 33 5.92 30.79 25.77
CA TRP A 33 5.33 32.12 25.49
C TRP A 33 5.60 33.15 26.60
N LYS A 34 5.86 32.72 27.84
CA LYS A 34 6.30 33.63 28.91
C LYS A 34 7.75 34.13 28.74
N ASP A 35 8.54 33.49 27.88
CA ASP A 35 9.93 33.84 27.64
C ASP A 35 10.26 33.64 26.15
N LEU A 36 9.69 34.51 25.30
CA LEU A 36 9.79 34.47 23.83
C LEU A 36 11.24 34.43 23.31
N LYS A 37 12.23 34.77 24.15
CA LYS A 37 13.68 34.70 23.86
C LYS A 37 14.25 33.27 23.87
N ALA A 38 13.52 32.27 24.35
CA ALA A 38 14.03 30.91 24.53
C ALA A 38 13.81 29.95 23.34
N MET A 39 13.16 30.39 22.25
CA MET A 39 13.14 29.62 21.00
C MET A 39 14.47 29.79 20.27
N LYS A 40 15.47 28.98 20.64
CA LYS A 40 16.75 28.89 19.91
C LYS A 40 16.58 28.34 18.48
N ASP A 41 15.47 27.66 18.21
CA ASP A 41 15.07 27.17 16.89
C ASP A 41 13.90 28.03 16.36
N ALA A 42 14.01 28.56 15.15
CA ALA A 42 12.96 29.37 14.54
C ALA A 42 11.68 28.52 14.33
N LEU A 43 10.60 28.86 15.05
CA LEU A 43 9.30 28.19 14.97
C LEU A 43 8.28 29.11 14.30
N MET A 44 7.49 28.54 13.38
CA MET A 44 6.32 29.21 12.80
C MET A 44 5.06 28.43 13.17
N LEU A 45 4.06 29.11 13.75
CA LEU A 45 2.75 28.56 14.08
C LEU A 45 1.67 29.34 13.32
N LEU A 46 0.86 28.65 12.51
CA LEU A 46 -0.33 29.22 11.86
C LEU A 46 -1.57 28.66 12.55
N ALA A 47 -2.34 29.52 13.20
CA ALA A 47 -3.57 29.15 13.90
C ALA A 47 -4.65 30.22 13.67
N ALA A 48 -5.89 29.79 13.51
CA ALA A 48 -7.07 30.64 13.43
C ALA A 48 -8.25 29.94 14.12
N PRO A 49 -9.13 30.68 14.82
CA PRO A 49 -10.27 30.08 15.53
C PRO A 49 -11.31 29.46 14.59
N GLU A 50 -11.46 30.01 13.38
CA GLU A 50 -12.46 29.55 12.41
C GLU A 50 -11.85 28.75 11.26
N SER A 51 -10.93 29.33 10.47
CA SER A 51 -10.36 28.65 9.30
C SER A 51 -9.01 29.19 8.83
N ILE A 52 -8.26 28.34 8.12
CA ILE A 52 -7.04 28.68 7.38
C ILE A 52 -7.24 28.20 5.94
N GLY A 53 -7.02 29.07 4.96
CA GLY A 53 -7.01 28.73 3.54
C GLY A 53 -5.61 28.86 2.94
N LEU A 54 -5.18 27.85 2.17
CA LEU A 54 -3.93 27.85 1.42
C LEU A 54 -4.24 27.58 -0.05
N THR A 55 -3.91 28.51 -0.93
CA THR A 55 -4.20 28.42 -2.37
C THR A 55 -3.07 29.03 -3.19
N SER A 56 -2.87 28.51 -4.39
CA SER A 56 -1.87 28.97 -5.36
C SER A 56 -2.46 28.85 -6.76
N GLY A 57 -2.14 29.81 -7.65
CA GLY A 57 -2.49 29.68 -9.07
C GLY A 57 -1.62 28.68 -9.83
N LYS A 58 -0.57 28.15 -9.17
CA LYS A 58 0.33 27.11 -9.65
C LYS A 58 0.54 26.09 -8.55
N ASP A 59 1.76 25.98 -8.03
CA ASP A 59 2.15 24.88 -7.16
C ASP A 59 2.11 25.25 -5.67
N ILE A 60 1.93 24.23 -4.83
CA ILE A 60 2.18 24.25 -3.39
C ILE A 60 3.13 23.09 -3.09
N HIS A 61 4.30 23.38 -2.51
CA HIS A 61 5.26 22.36 -2.07
C HIS A 61 5.29 22.28 -0.55
N ILE A 62 5.08 21.08 -0.01
CA ILE A 62 5.19 20.79 1.43
C ILE A 62 6.28 19.72 1.59
N GLN A 63 7.37 20.08 2.26
CA GLN A 63 8.51 19.19 2.49
C GLN A 63 9.03 19.38 3.91
N ALA A 64 9.43 18.28 4.54
CA ALA A 64 10.15 18.28 5.81
C ALA A 64 11.31 17.29 5.74
N SER A 65 12.43 17.60 6.41
CA SER A 65 13.61 16.72 6.46
C SER A 65 13.38 15.44 7.28
N GLU A 66 12.43 15.48 8.22
CA GLU A 66 12.14 14.37 9.12
C GLU A 66 10.75 13.78 8.87
N SER A 67 9.68 14.55 9.11
CA SER A 67 8.30 14.05 9.03
C SER A 67 7.27 15.12 8.70
N ILE A 68 6.21 14.73 8.00
CA ILE A 68 4.99 15.52 7.82
C ILE A 68 3.84 14.73 8.46
N THR A 69 3.03 15.41 9.28
CA THR A 69 1.83 14.83 9.90
C THR A 69 0.61 15.63 9.49
N LEU A 70 -0.41 14.95 8.94
CA LEU A 70 -1.70 15.53 8.57
C LEU A 70 -2.80 14.83 9.36
N GLY A 71 -3.68 15.59 9.98
CA GLY A 71 -4.76 15.06 10.81
C GLY A 71 -5.98 15.98 10.81
N SER A 72 -7.16 15.38 10.99
CA SER A 72 -8.43 16.09 11.11
C SER A 72 -9.32 15.42 12.15
N GLY A 73 -10.13 16.20 12.84
CA GLY A 73 -11.12 15.68 13.80
C GLY A 73 -12.34 15.04 13.14
N LYS A 74 -12.61 15.37 11.86
CA LYS A 74 -13.77 14.86 11.11
C LYS A 74 -13.35 14.10 9.86
N SER A 75 -12.83 14.80 8.85
CA SER A 75 -12.47 14.22 7.55
C SER A 75 -11.23 14.87 6.94
N ILE A 76 -10.56 14.12 6.08
CA ILE A 76 -9.53 14.60 5.14
C ILE A 76 -10.04 14.25 3.74
N ASN A 77 -10.23 15.26 2.91
CA ASN A 77 -10.66 15.09 1.52
C ASN A 77 -9.48 15.47 0.61
N THR A 78 -9.07 14.57 -0.28
CA THR A 78 -8.00 14.82 -1.26
C THR A 78 -8.53 14.43 -2.64
N SER A 79 -8.39 15.34 -3.61
CA SER A 79 -8.86 15.16 -4.98
C SER A 79 -7.88 15.82 -5.95
N THR A 80 -7.81 15.29 -7.17
CA THR A 80 -6.97 15.80 -8.26
C THR A 80 -7.64 15.42 -9.58
N ASP A 81 -7.48 16.26 -10.60
CA ASP A 81 -8.04 16.01 -11.93
C ASP A 81 -7.23 15.00 -12.74
N GLU A 82 -5.94 14.86 -12.40
CA GLU A 82 -5.02 13.96 -13.09
C GLU A 82 -4.58 12.81 -12.20
N ASN A 83 -3.51 12.99 -11.43
CA ASN A 83 -2.79 11.88 -10.81
C ASN A 83 -2.62 12.08 -9.30
N LEU A 84 -2.92 11.03 -8.52
CA LEU A 84 -2.52 10.90 -7.12
C LEU A 84 -1.45 9.81 -7.01
N ILE A 85 -0.23 10.20 -6.65
CA ILE A 85 0.93 9.30 -6.57
C ILE A 85 1.43 9.27 -5.12
N LEU A 86 1.49 8.07 -4.54
CA LEU A 86 1.99 7.84 -3.18
C LEU A 86 3.19 6.89 -3.24
N ASN A 87 4.39 7.42 -2.98
CA ASN A 87 5.62 6.64 -2.94
C ASN A 87 6.21 6.67 -1.53
N ALA A 88 6.54 5.50 -1.00
CA ALA A 88 7.27 5.38 0.26
C ALA A 88 8.41 4.38 0.11
N LYS A 89 9.58 4.75 0.65
CA LYS A 89 10.78 3.91 0.58
C LYS A 89 10.69 2.66 1.46
N LYS A 90 9.99 2.76 2.59
CA LYS A 90 9.89 1.67 3.57
C LYS A 90 8.53 0.98 3.54
N LYS A 91 7.44 1.73 3.70
CA LYS A 91 6.09 1.16 3.81
C LYS A 91 4.99 2.18 3.54
N VAL A 92 3.83 1.68 3.13
CA VAL A 92 2.55 2.38 3.09
C VAL A 92 1.57 1.54 3.93
N SER A 93 0.78 2.18 4.80
CA SER A 93 -0.24 1.53 5.63
C SER A 93 -1.56 2.29 5.51
N LEU A 94 -2.64 1.59 5.16
CA LEU A 94 -3.99 2.13 5.02
C LEU A 94 -4.93 1.36 5.95
N PHE A 95 -5.73 2.07 6.74
CA PHE A 95 -6.58 1.46 7.75
C PHE A 95 -7.90 2.22 7.91
N ALA A 96 -9.01 1.48 7.85
CA ALA A 96 -10.35 1.96 8.18
C ALA A 96 -10.84 1.16 9.41
N GLY A 97 -11.16 1.87 10.50
CA GLY A 97 -11.40 1.23 11.79
C GLY A 97 -12.86 0.91 12.13
N GLN A 98 -13.83 1.59 11.52
CA GLN A 98 -15.25 1.43 11.88
C GLN A 98 -16.11 1.02 10.69
N GLU A 99 -15.80 1.56 9.52
CA GLU A 99 -16.56 1.35 8.28
C GLU A 99 -15.64 0.74 7.20
N ASP A 100 -16.05 0.85 5.94
CA ASP A 100 -15.42 0.19 4.81
C ASP A 100 -14.11 0.87 4.35
N LEU A 101 -13.14 0.07 3.92
CA LEU A 101 -12.08 0.52 3.02
C LEU A 101 -12.51 0.24 1.57
N LYS A 102 -12.62 1.28 0.76
CA LYS A 102 -13.08 1.21 -0.63
C LYS A 102 -12.02 1.73 -1.58
N ILE A 103 -11.65 0.91 -2.57
CA ILE A 103 -10.70 1.26 -3.64
C ILE A 103 -11.35 0.86 -4.97
N TYR A 104 -11.57 1.83 -5.85
CA TYR A 104 -12.26 1.62 -7.12
C TYR A 104 -11.47 2.22 -8.27
N ALA A 105 -11.40 1.48 -9.39
CA ALA A 105 -11.01 2.01 -10.69
C ALA A 105 -12.23 2.02 -11.60
N ALA A 106 -12.77 3.20 -11.92
CA ALA A 106 -13.95 3.32 -12.77
C ALA A 106 -13.65 2.93 -14.23
N LYS A 107 -12.41 3.17 -14.67
CA LYS A 107 -11.87 2.78 -15.98
C LYS A 107 -10.42 2.35 -15.78
N GLY A 108 -9.91 1.57 -16.74
CA GLY A 108 -8.53 1.10 -16.71
C GLY A 108 -8.32 -0.13 -15.81
N LYS A 109 -7.05 -0.51 -15.64
CA LYS A 109 -6.63 -1.71 -14.90
C LYS A 109 -6.52 -1.39 -13.40
N PHE A 110 -7.11 -2.22 -12.56
CA PHE A 110 -6.76 -2.31 -11.14
C PHE A 110 -5.65 -3.35 -10.97
N ASP A 111 -4.49 -2.93 -10.47
CA ASP A 111 -3.28 -3.77 -10.39
C ASP A 111 -2.73 -3.77 -8.96
N ILE A 112 -2.55 -4.96 -8.39
CA ILE A 112 -1.99 -5.16 -7.05
C ILE A 112 -0.89 -6.20 -7.17
N GLN A 113 0.30 -5.86 -6.68
CA GLN A 113 1.48 -6.72 -6.78
C GLN A 113 2.33 -6.65 -5.51
N ALA A 114 2.82 -7.81 -5.07
CA ALA A 114 3.95 -7.92 -4.15
C ALA A 114 5.14 -8.47 -4.95
N GLN A 115 6.09 -7.58 -5.32
CA GLN A 115 7.13 -7.92 -6.32
C GLN A 115 8.30 -8.76 -5.76
N ASP A 116 8.54 -8.70 -4.45
CA ASP A 116 9.62 -9.43 -3.76
C ASP A 116 9.11 -10.13 -2.48
N ASN A 117 7.78 -10.26 -2.32
CA ASN A 117 7.20 -10.89 -1.12
C ASN A 117 5.79 -11.44 -1.40
N VAL A 118 5.14 -11.92 -0.34
CA VAL A 118 3.81 -12.52 -0.37
C VAL A 118 2.72 -11.46 -0.54
N LEU A 119 1.74 -11.77 -1.38
CA LEU A 119 0.44 -11.10 -1.39
C LEU A 119 -0.53 -11.92 -0.51
N ASP A 120 -0.93 -11.37 0.64
CA ASP A 120 -1.91 -11.97 1.55
C ASP A 120 -3.26 -11.24 1.42
N ALA A 121 -4.34 -12.02 1.27
CA ALA A 121 -5.69 -11.53 1.17
C ALA A 121 -6.61 -12.43 2.01
N SER A 122 -7.04 -11.91 3.15
CA SER A 122 -7.80 -12.64 4.15
C SER A 122 -9.05 -11.86 4.57
N ALA A 123 -10.16 -12.56 4.78
CA ALA A 123 -11.41 -11.98 5.29
C ALA A 123 -12.00 -12.86 6.40
N ARG A 124 -12.67 -12.25 7.38
CA ARG A 124 -13.36 -12.98 8.45
C ARG A 124 -14.61 -13.73 7.94
N LEU A 125 -15.23 -13.20 6.90
CA LEU A 125 -16.41 -13.77 6.24
C LEU A 125 -16.01 -14.23 4.84
N ASP A 126 -16.75 -13.83 3.82
CA ASP A 126 -16.53 -14.29 2.45
C ASP A 126 -15.41 -13.52 1.74
N VAL A 127 -14.63 -14.25 0.93
CA VAL A 127 -13.79 -13.68 -0.13
C VAL A 127 -14.47 -13.96 -1.48
N LYS A 128 -14.74 -12.91 -2.26
CA LYS A 128 -15.38 -13.01 -3.58
C LYS A 128 -14.44 -12.52 -4.67
N ILE A 129 -14.13 -13.39 -5.63
CA ILE A 129 -13.34 -13.08 -6.83
C ILE A 129 -14.24 -13.36 -8.04
N THR A 130 -14.65 -12.30 -8.73
CA THR A 130 -15.64 -12.39 -9.80
C THR A 130 -15.21 -11.58 -11.02
N SER A 131 -15.33 -12.19 -12.19
CA SER A 131 -15.28 -11.51 -13.49
C SER A 131 -16.67 -11.58 -14.11
N SER A 132 -17.24 -10.44 -14.52
CA SER A 132 -18.58 -10.37 -15.12
C SER A 132 -18.60 -10.75 -16.61
N GLU A 133 -17.57 -10.36 -17.35
CA GLU A 133 -17.52 -10.48 -18.81
C GLU A 133 -16.25 -11.19 -19.32
N GLY A 134 -15.21 -11.30 -18.50
CA GLY A 134 -13.94 -11.93 -18.83
C GLY A 134 -13.70 -13.26 -18.11
N LYS A 135 -12.42 -13.57 -17.86
CA LYS A 135 -11.97 -14.80 -17.18
C LYS A 135 -11.39 -14.50 -15.78
N VAL A 136 -11.46 -15.50 -14.90
CA VAL A 136 -10.65 -15.55 -13.67
C VAL A 136 -9.49 -16.50 -13.93
N GLU A 137 -8.26 -16.02 -13.75
CA GLU A 137 -7.04 -16.78 -14.04
C GLU A 137 -6.16 -16.83 -12.77
N ILE A 138 -5.74 -18.04 -12.40
CA ILE A 138 -4.88 -18.31 -11.26
C ILE A 138 -3.70 -19.13 -11.77
N ASN A 139 -2.52 -18.53 -11.79
CA ASN A 139 -1.30 -19.12 -12.34
C ASN A 139 -0.24 -19.21 -11.26
N SER A 140 0.47 -20.34 -11.19
CA SER A 140 1.58 -20.56 -10.26
C SER A 140 2.67 -21.38 -10.96
N PRO A 141 3.96 -21.02 -10.82
CA PRO A 141 5.05 -21.85 -11.34
C PRO A 141 5.21 -23.18 -10.58
N ASN A 142 4.72 -23.24 -9.33
CA ASN A 142 5.04 -24.34 -8.41
C ASN A 142 3.79 -25.18 -8.06
N GLU A 143 2.80 -24.54 -7.44
CA GLU A 143 1.62 -25.24 -6.92
C GLU A 143 0.42 -24.28 -6.81
N ILE A 144 -0.78 -24.81 -7.08
CA ILE A 144 -2.06 -24.20 -6.70
C ILE A 144 -2.79 -25.18 -5.80
N VAL A 145 -3.29 -24.68 -4.66
CA VAL A 145 -4.04 -25.50 -3.70
C VAL A 145 -5.32 -24.79 -3.28
N LEU A 146 -6.46 -25.43 -3.54
CA LEU A 146 -7.76 -24.99 -3.06
C LEU A 146 -8.23 -25.97 -1.99
N ARG A 147 -8.36 -25.51 -0.73
CA ARG A 147 -8.73 -26.36 0.41
C ARG A 147 -10.03 -25.87 1.04
N ALA A 148 -10.87 -26.82 1.45
CA ALA A 148 -12.04 -26.56 2.27
C ALA A 148 -12.25 -27.72 3.24
N LYS A 149 -12.16 -27.43 4.56
CA LYS A 149 -12.18 -28.46 5.62
C LYS A 149 -11.14 -29.56 5.31
N GLU A 150 -11.58 -30.81 5.20
CA GLU A 150 -10.72 -31.98 4.94
C GLU A 150 -10.60 -32.33 3.44
N SER A 151 -11.14 -31.51 2.55
CA SER A 151 -11.05 -31.71 1.10
C SER A 151 -10.15 -30.69 0.42
N ALA A 152 -9.48 -31.10 -0.66
CA ALA A 152 -8.59 -30.24 -1.44
C ALA A 152 -8.57 -30.60 -2.94
N LEU A 153 -8.34 -29.59 -3.75
CA LEU A 153 -7.85 -29.70 -5.13
C LEU A 153 -6.41 -29.17 -5.16
N ARG A 154 -5.48 -29.98 -5.64
CA ARG A 154 -4.06 -29.65 -5.77
C ARG A 154 -3.64 -29.75 -7.23
N ILE A 155 -2.90 -28.76 -7.72
CA ILE A 155 -2.30 -28.72 -9.05
C ILE A 155 -0.81 -28.43 -8.86
N ASP A 156 0.05 -29.35 -9.26
CA ASP A 156 1.51 -29.25 -9.15
C ASP A 156 2.21 -30.05 -10.26
N ALA A 157 3.54 -30.20 -10.16
CA ALA A 157 4.34 -30.95 -11.14
C ALA A 157 3.96 -32.43 -11.30
N SER A 158 3.26 -33.03 -10.31
CA SER A 158 2.74 -34.40 -10.39
C SER A 158 1.39 -34.52 -11.11
N GLY A 159 0.73 -33.38 -11.39
CA GLY A 159 -0.54 -33.30 -12.09
C GLY A 159 -1.66 -32.68 -11.24
N VAL A 160 -2.90 -33.14 -11.47
CA VAL A 160 -4.10 -32.68 -10.75
C VAL A 160 -4.55 -33.75 -9.77
N THR A 161 -4.55 -33.44 -8.48
CA THR A 161 -4.96 -34.36 -7.40
C THR A 161 -6.21 -33.85 -6.68
N ILE A 162 -7.24 -34.70 -6.62
CA ILE A 162 -8.46 -34.47 -5.83
C ILE A 162 -8.37 -35.29 -4.55
N ILE A 163 -8.44 -34.63 -3.39
CA ILE A 163 -8.30 -35.25 -2.07
C ILE A 163 -9.61 -35.04 -1.30
N THR A 164 -10.28 -36.11 -0.90
CA THR A 164 -11.46 -36.03 -0.02
C THR A 164 -11.63 -37.33 0.78
N PRO A 165 -11.95 -37.26 2.09
CA PRO A 165 -12.19 -38.46 2.91
C PRO A 165 -13.58 -39.07 2.70
N GLN A 166 -14.47 -38.34 2.02
CA GLN A 166 -15.86 -38.73 1.82
C GLN A 166 -16.14 -38.93 0.33
N LYS A 167 -17.39 -38.80 -0.08
CA LYS A 167 -17.83 -39.04 -1.45
C LYS A 167 -17.28 -37.99 -2.43
N PHE A 168 -16.56 -38.46 -3.44
CA PHE A 168 -16.36 -37.71 -4.68
C PHE A 168 -17.54 -37.98 -5.64
N THR A 169 -18.22 -36.93 -6.11
CA THR A 169 -19.37 -37.05 -7.04
C THR A 169 -19.10 -36.26 -8.31
N ALA A 170 -19.01 -36.94 -9.45
CA ALA A 170 -18.93 -36.32 -10.77
C ALA A 170 -20.22 -36.60 -11.54
N LYS A 171 -20.96 -35.56 -11.92
CA LYS A 171 -22.19 -35.66 -12.71
C LYS A 171 -21.98 -34.93 -14.04
N ALA A 172 -22.07 -35.64 -15.15
CA ALA A 172 -21.94 -35.06 -16.49
C ALA A 172 -22.80 -35.83 -17.52
N GLY A 173 -23.12 -35.17 -18.64
CA GLY A 173 -23.74 -35.83 -19.80
C GLY A 173 -22.78 -36.78 -20.52
N GLN A 174 -21.46 -36.55 -20.41
CA GLN A 174 -20.40 -37.42 -20.91
C GLN A 174 -19.12 -37.22 -20.09
N HIS A 175 -18.34 -38.28 -19.91
CA HIS A 175 -16.97 -38.20 -19.41
C HIS A 175 -16.03 -38.65 -20.54
N LEU A 176 -15.12 -37.76 -20.96
CA LEU A 176 -14.12 -38.05 -21.98
C LEU A 176 -12.72 -37.98 -21.34
N PHE A 177 -11.99 -39.09 -21.40
CA PHE A 177 -10.60 -39.16 -20.95
C PHE A 177 -9.72 -39.41 -22.17
N THR A 178 -8.78 -38.50 -22.42
CA THR A 178 -7.83 -38.54 -23.54
C THR A 178 -6.39 -38.61 -23.01
N THR A 179 -5.42 -38.75 -23.91
CA THR A 179 -4.00 -38.72 -23.55
C THR A 179 -3.61 -37.37 -22.95
N GLY A 180 -2.57 -37.35 -22.11
CA GLY A 180 -2.10 -36.13 -21.46
C GLY A 180 -1.63 -35.05 -22.43
N ALA A 181 -1.70 -33.81 -21.98
CA ALA A 181 -1.19 -32.61 -22.66
C ALA A 181 -0.50 -31.70 -21.63
N SER A 182 0.17 -30.65 -22.09
CA SER A 182 0.86 -29.68 -21.24
C SER A 182 0.56 -28.26 -21.70
N GLU A 183 0.32 -27.37 -20.74
CA GLU A 183 0.23 -25.93 -20.94
C GLU A 183 1.17 -25.23 -19.95
N THR A 184 1.82 -24.16 -20.40
CA THR A 184 2.74 -23.36 -19.55
C THR A 184 2.06 -22.03 -19.21
N PRO A 185 1.93 -21.67 -17.92
CA PRO A 185 1.33 -20.39 -17.55
C PRO A 185 2.24 -19.22 -17.95
N THR A 186 1.63 -18.14 -18.44
CA THR A 186 2.33 -16.85 -18.57
C THR A 186 2.38 -16.17 -17.20
N LEU A 187 3.59 -15.98 -16.66
CA LEU A 187 3.82 -15.38 -15.35
C LEU A 187 4.34 -13.94 -15.49
N PRO A 188 3.99 -13.02 -14.56
CA PRO A 188 4.55 -11.69 -14.55
C PRO A 188 6.06 -11.75 -14.25
N ILE A 189 6.83 -10.93 -14.97
CA ILE A 189 8.26 -10.76 -14.71
C ILE A 189 8.40 -9.65 -13.68
N PHE A 190 8.80 -10.00 -12.46
CA PHE A 190 9.14 -9.03 -11.44
C PHE A 190 10.57 -8.53 -11.61
N PRO A 191 10.84 -7.25 -11.32
CA PRO A 191 12.20 -6.74 -11.34
C PRO A 191 13.05 -7.47 -10.29
N ASN A 192 14.25 -7.91 -10.69
CA ASN A 192 15.23 -8.44 -9.75
C ASN A 192 15.56 -7.39 -8.69
N ASN A 193 15.94 -7.84 -7.49
CA ASN A 193 16.26 -6.98 -6.35
C ASN A 193 17.27 -5.89 -6.73
N VAL A 194 16.75 -4.72 -7.07
CA VAL A 194 17.54 -3.55 -7.37
C VAL A 194 18.05 -3.04 -6.04
N CYS A 195 19.34 -3.25 -5.77
CA CYS A 195 19.97 -2.77 -4.55
C CYS A 195 19.85 -1.24 -4.47
N TRP A 196 18.88 -0.74 -3.69
CA TRP A 196 18.60 0.69 -3.55
C TRP A 196 19.84 1.41 -2.99
N GLU A 197 20.58 0.77 -2.08
CA GLU A 197 21.82 1.32 -1.54
C GLU A 197 22.90 1.42 -2.62
N CYS A 198 22.97 0.46 -3.53
CA CYS A 198 23.92 0.46 -4.63
C CYS A 198 23.57 1.58 -5.62
N LEU A 199 22.28 1.80 -5.90
CA LEU A 199 21.81 2.95 -6.68
C LEU A 199 22.08 4.28 -5.98
N ALA A 200 21.79 4.38 -4.68
CA ALA A 200 22.01 5.58 -3.89
C ALA A 200 23.51 5.91 -3.78
N ARG A 201 24.37 4.91 -3.56
CA ARG A 201 25.84 5.07 -3.59
C ARG A 201 26.31 5.49 -4.98
N ARG A 202 25.79 4.90 -6.05
CA ARG A 202 26.12 5.28 -7.43
C ARG A 202 25.66 6.70 -7.77
N ALA A 203 24.49 7.12 -7.27
CA ALA A 203 23.99 8.49 -7.42
C ALA A 203 24.84 9.48 -6.63
N ALA A 204 25.27 9.13 -5.40
CA ALA A 204 26.16 9.93 -4.58
C ALA A 204 27.61 10.00 -5.15
N GLN A 205 28.04 8.98 -5.89
CA GLN A 205 29.35 8.94 -6.56
C GLN A 205 29.35 9.64 -7.93
N ARG A 206 28.19 10.00 -8.49
CA ARG A 206 28.13 10.90 -9.64
C ARG A 206 28.33 12.33 -9.13
N GLY A 207 29.57 12.79 -9.15
CA GLY A 207 29.92 14.18 -8.85
C GLY A 207 29.08 15.15 -9.66
N ALA A 208 28.57 16.18 -9.00
CA ALA A 208 27.78 17.26 -9.59
C ALA A 208 28.66 18.24 -10.38
N PHE A 209 29.35 17.79 -11.42
CA PHE A 209 30.01 18.68 -12.37
C PHE A 209 29.95 18.07 -13.78
N ILE A 210 28.89 18.40 -14.52
CA ILE A 210 29.00 18.47 -15.97
C ILE A 210 29.87 19.69 -16.25
N ASN A 211 31.09 19.44 -16.72
CA ASN A 211 31.98 20.48 -17.20
C ASN A 211 31.27 21.17 -18.38
N LYS A 212 30.73 22.37 -18.19
CA LYS A 212 30.35 23.23 -19.32
C LYS A 212 31.66 23.62 -20.00
N GLY A 213 31.99 22.90 -21.07
CA GLY A 213 33.09 23.29 -21.95
C GLY A 213 32.91 24.75 -22.37
N ASP A 214 33.90 25.54 -21.99
CA ASP A 214 34.19 26.86 -22.52
C ASP A 214 34.70 26.73 -23.95
N GLY A 215 33.77 26.70 -24.90
CA GLY A 215 34.07 26.89 -26.31
C GLY A 215 34.29 28.37 -26.59
N ARG A 216 35.57 28.75 -26.70
CA ARG A 216 36.03 29.97 -27.38
C ARG A 216 35.60 29.98 -28.84
#